data_AF-A0A8T5IKZ9-F1
#
_entry.id   AF-A0A8T5IKZ9-F1
#
_cell.length_a   1.000
_cell.length_b   1.000
_cell.length_c   1.000
_cell.angle_alpha   90.00
_cell.angle_beta   90.00
_cell.angle_gamma   90.00
#
_symmetry.space_group_name_H-M   'P 1'
#
loop_
_entity.id
_entity.type
_entity.pdbx_description
1 polymer ?
#
loop_
_entity_poly.entity_id
_entity_poly.type
_entity_poly.pdbx_seq_one_letter_code
_entity_poly.pdbx_strand_id
1 'polypeptide(L)' 'MPRKNPLLFGRDEYKYLHKVLLLTQSQSKYLKSIKTKNGMSLEPKEIEFVKRKFEEWKVDNPNALVWMN' A
#
# COMPACT_ATOMS: atom_id res chain seq x y z
N MET A 1 -11.51 -14.09 19.57
CA MET A 1 -10.45 -13.81 18.57
C MET A 1 -10.54 -12.35 18.16
N PRO A 2 -9.47 -11.54 18.27
CA PRO A 2 -9.52 -10.16 17.80
C PRO A 2 -9.73 -10.18 16.28
N ARG A 3 -10.85 -9.61 15.82
CA ARG A 3 -11.09 -9.40 14.38
C ARG A 3 -9.98 -8.48 13.89
N LYS A 4 -9.06 -8.98 13.05
CA LYS A 4 -8.06 -8.14 12.36
C LYS A 4 -8.83 -7.01 11.69
N ASN A 5 -8.56 -5.77 12.09
CA ASN A 5 -9.23 -4.61 11.52
C ASN A 5 -8.84 -4.55 10.02
N PRO A 6 -9.77 -4.75 9.07
CA PRO A 6 -9.45 -4.82 7.65
C PRO A 6 -8.88 -3.49 7.11
N LEU A 7 -9.04 -2.41 7.88
CA LEU A 7 -8.54 -1.08 7.60
C LEU A 7 -7.10 -0.84 8.05
N LEU A 8 -6.47 -1.80 8.74
CA LEU A 8 -5.06 -1.71 9.10
C LEU A 8 -4.20 -2.37 8.02
N PHE A 9 -3.08 -1.71 7.71
CA PHE A 9 -2.01 -2.30 6.91
C PHE A 9 -1.19 -3.27 7.78
N GLY A 10 -0.86 -4.43 7.19
CA GLY A 10 0.22 -5.27 7.67
C GLY A 10 1.58 -4.60 7.46
N ARG A 11 2.62 -5.17 8.07
CA ARG A 11 3.99 -4.64 8.01
C ARG A 11 4.50 -4.45 6.58
N ASP A 12 4.26 -5.42 5.71
CA ASP A 12 4.76 -5.40 4.32
C ASP A 12 3.95 -4.46 3.43
N GLU A 13 2.63 -4.38 3.64
CA GLU A 13 1.77 -3.40 2.97
C GLU A 13 2.21 -1.97 3.31
N TYR A 14 2.56 -1.73 4.58
CA TYR A 14 3.09 -0.45 5.03
C TYR A 14 4.45 -0.13 4.40
N LYS A 15 5.37 -1.11 4.37
CA LYS A 15 6.66 -0.96 3.68
C LYS A 15 6.47 -0.68 2.19
N TYR A 16 5.58 -1.40 1.52
CA TYR A 16 5.23 -1.18 0.11
C TYR A 16 4.68 0.22 -0.12
N LEU A 17 3.73 0.66 0.70
CA LEU A 17 3.15 2.00 0.62
C LEU A 17 4.26 3.07 0.61
N HIS A 18 5.14 3.05 1.62
CA HIS A 18 6.14 4.10 1.81
C HIS A 18 7.36 3.98 0.90
N LYS A 19 7.80 2.75 0.57
CA LYS A 19 9.02 2.54 -0.22
C LYS A 19 8.78 2.41 -1.72
N VAL A 20 7.56 2.07 -2.14
CA VAL A 20 7.25 1.80 -3.55
C VAL A 20 6.13 2.73 -4.01
N LEU A 21 4.93 2.60 -3.43
CA LEU A 21 3.73 3.25 -3.97
C LEU A 21 3.82 4.78 -3.93
N LEU A 22 4.31 5.36 -2.82
CA LEU A 22 4.50 6.81 -2.69
C LEU A 22 5.55 7.36 -3.67
N LEU A 23 6.49 6.55 -4.14
CA LEU A 23 7.52 6.95 -5.10
C LEU A 23 7.03 6.80 -6.56
N THR A 24 6.03 5.96 -6.82
CA THR A 24 5.51 5.74 -8.17
C THR A 24 4.92 7.01 -8.79
N GLN A 25 5.33 7.33 -10.02
CA GLN A 25 4.76 8.43 -10.80
C GLN A 25 3.49 7.96 -11.53
N SER A 26 2.37 7.81 -10.81
CA SER A 26 1.07 7.50 -11.42
C SER A 26 0.07 8.64 -11.21
N GLN A 27 -0.79 8.87 -12.21
CA GLN A 27 -1.77 9.95 -12.21
C GLN A 27 -3.12 9.57 -11.56
N SER A 28 -3.23 8.39 -10.94
CA SER A 28 -4.47 7.96 -10.28
C SER A 28 -4.92 8.98 -9.21
N LYS A 29 -6.22 9.31 -9.21
CA LYS A 29 -6.84 10.20 -8.20
C LYS A 29 -6.58 9.71 -6.78
N TYR A 30 -6.68 8.40 -6.55
CA TYR A 30 -6.42 7.79 -5.24
C TYR A 30 -4.95 7.94 -4.85
N LEU A 31 -4.01 7.71 -5.78
CA LEU A 31 -2.60 7.84 -5.48
C LEU A 31 -2.21 9.29 -5.13
N LYS A 32 -2.76 10.27 -5.85
CA LYS A 32 -2.54 11.69 -5.53
C LYS A 32 -2.99 12.00 -4.11
N SER A 33 -4.19 11.57 -3.74
CA SER A 33 -4.72 11.74 -2.38
C SER A 33 -3.85 11.06 -1.32
N ILE A 34 -3.46 9.80 -1.53
CA ILE A 34 -2.56 9.04 -0.66
C ILE A 34 -1.21 9.77 -0.47
N LYS A 35 -0.64 10.32 -1.55
CA LYS A 35 0.61 11.09 -1.51
C LYS A 35 0.47 12.40 -0.75
N THR A 36 -0.62 13.14 -0.97
CA THR A 36 -0.90 14.37 -0.22
C THR A 36 -0.99 14.10 1.28
N LYS A 37 -1.57 12.95 1.66
CA LYS A 37 -1.64 12.50 3.05
C LYS A 37 -0.37 11.81 3.54
N ASN A 38 0.67 11.71 2.70
CA ASN A 38 1.92 11.00 2.96
C ASN A 38 1.72 9.55 3.47
N GLY A 39 0.68 8.86 2.98
CA GLY A 39 0.31 7.52 3.44
C GLY A 39 -0.35 7.44 4.82
N MET A 40 -0.64 8.57 5.47
CA MET A 40 -1.28 8.64 6.78
C MET A 40 -2.79 8.89 6.69
N SER A 41 -3.55 8.42 7.68
CA SER A 41 -5.01 8.66 7.77
C SER A 41 -5.78 8.38 6.48
N LEU A 42 -5.46 7.25 5.84
CA LEU A 42 -6.07 6.85 4.59
C LEU A 42 -7.53 6.41 4.81
N GLU A 43 -8.39 6.81 3.87
CA GLU A 43 -9.79 6.39 3.85
C GLU A 43 -9.91 4.92 3.42
N PRO A 44 -11.01 4.23 3.75
CA PRO A 44 -11.20 2.82 3.40
C PRO A 44 -10.96 2.50 1.93
N LYS A 45 -11.39 3.38 1.01
CA LYS A 45 -11.18 3.24 -0.44
C LYS A 45 -9.72 3.39 -0.86
N GLU A 46 -8.97 4.25 -0.16
CA GLU A 46 -7.54 4.41 -0.40
C GLU A 46 -6.76 3.20 0.13
N ILE A 47 -7.15 2.69 1.30
CA ILE A 47 -6.58 1.45 1.87
C ILE A 47 -6.79 0.29 0.91
N GLU A 48 -8.02 0.10 0.41
CA GLU A 48 -8.32 -0.95 -0.57
C GLU A 48 -7.49 -0.80 -1.85
N PHE A 49 -7.34 0.44 -2.34
CA PHE A 49 -6.48 0.73 -3.49
C PHE A 49 -5.02 0.33 -3.26
N VAL A 50 -4.44 0.67 -2.10
CA VAL A 50 -3.07 0.29 -1.72
C VAL A 50 -2.93 -1.23 -1.66
N LYS A 51 -3.89 -1.93 -1.04
CA LYS A 51 -3.88 -3.40 -0.92
C LYS A 51 -3.95 -4.09 -2.28
N ARG A 52 -4.82 -3.62 -3.18
CA ARG A 52 -4.89 -4.16 -4.53
C ARG A 52 -3.58 -3.96 -5.29
N LYS A 53 -2.99 -2.76 -5.20
CA LYS A 53 -1.71 -2.44 -5.83
C LYS A 53 -0.55 -3.24 -5.25
N PHE A 54 -0.59 -3.55 -3.96
CA PHE A 54 0.39 -4.41 -3.30
C PHE A 54 0.32 -5.85 -3.81
N GLU A 55 -0.87 -6.41 -3.98
CA GLU A 55 -1.03 -7.77 -4.52
C GLU A 55 -0.62 -7.84 -5.98
N GLU A 56 -0.98 -6.85 -6.82
CA GLU A 56 -0.45 -6.73 -8.19
C GLU A 56 1.08 -6.70 -8.18
N TRP A 57 1.68 -5.82 -7.35
CA TRP A 57 3.12 -5.69 -7.25
C TRP A 57 3.84 -6.96 -6.80
N LYS A 58 3.24 -7.73 -5.87
CA LYS A 58 3.77 -9.03 -5.45
C LYS A 58 3.82 -10.04 -6.59
N VAL A 59 2.78 -10.08 -7.42
CA VAL A 59 2.73 -10.98 -8.57
C VAL A 59 3.83 -10.63 -9.58
N ASP A 60 4.05 -9.33 -9.83
CA ASP A 60 5.13 -8.85 -10.69
C ASP A 60 6.53 -9.00 -10.06
N ASN A 61 6.63 -9.01 -8.72
CA ASN A 61 7.89 -9.03 -7.98
C ASN A 61 7.91 -10.12 -6.90
N PRO A 62 7.86 -11.41 -7.28
CA PRO A 62 7.75 -12.53 -6.34
C PRO A 62 8.89 -12.59 -5.32
N ASN A 63 10.08 -12.07 -5.67
CA ASN A 63 11.27 -12.04 -4.80
C ASN A 63 11.43 -10.75 -3.97
N ALA A 64 10.61 -9.71 -4.20
CA ALA A 64 10.84 -8.41 -3.55
C ALA A 64 10.48 -8.41 -2.05
N LEU A 65 9.71 -9.39 -1.58
CA LEU A 65 9.46 -9.61 -0.14
C LEU A 65 10.76 -9.96 0.61
N VAL A 66 11.73 -10.60 -0.05
CA VAL A 66 13.03 -10.95 0.55
C VAL A 66 13.89 -9.71 0.79
N TRP A 67 13.77 -8.69 -0.08
CA TRP A 67 14.51 -7.42 0.01
C TRP A 67 13.92 -6.44 1.02
N MET A 68 12.69 -6.68 1.45
CA MET A 68 12.01 -5.82 2.42
C MET A 68 12.29 -6.21 3.86
N ASN A 69 13.03 -7.28 4.15
CA ASN A 69 13.27 -7.76 5.51
C ASN A 69 14.23 -6.86 6.29
#